data_AF-A0A2D5XQ17-F1
#
_entry.id   AF-A0A2D5XQ17-F1
#
_cell.length_a   1.000
_cell.length_b   1.000
_cell.length_c   1.000
_cell.angle_alpha   90.00
_cell.angle_beta   90.00
_cell.angle_gamma   90.00
#
_symmetry.space_group_name_H-M   'P 1'
#
loop_
_entity.id
_entity.type
_entity.pdbx_description
1 polymer ?
#
loop_
_entity_poly.entity_id
_entity_poly.type
_entity_poly.pdbx_seq_one_letter_code
_entity_poly.pdbx_strand_id
1 'polypeptide(L)'
;MPLILLGAIGLAAAVLALKPDSILSWVGYGVAGLLLLWLAGTTFWPARADRACPECGQEALERMDPATTMGLCCTQCTYQDPLASGWFLAEEEVEGLDDLVRQQRQTMRDSKR
;
A
#
# COMPACT_ATOMS: atom_id res chain seq x y z
N MET A 1 -8.38 -12.74 11.76
CA MET A 1 -9.23 -11.65 11.22
C MET A 1 -10.11 -12.03 10.03
N PRO A 2 -9.70 -12.84 9.02
CA PRO A 2 -10.56 -13.09 7.86
C PRO A 2 -11.84 -13.88 8.19
N LEU A 3 -11.79 -14.77 9.18
CA LEU A 3 -12.94 -15.58 9.62
C LEU A 3 -14.09 -14.74 10.21
N ILE A 4 -13.77 -13.63 10.88
CA ILE A 4 -14.78 -12.74 11.48
C ILE A 4 -15.52 -11.98 10.38
N LEU A 5 -14.79 -11.55 9.34
CA LEU A 5 -15.33 -10.88 8.17
C LEU A 5 -16.25 -11.81 7.36
N LEU A 6 -15.81 -13.06 7.13
CA LEU A 6 -16.63 -14.08 6.48
C LEU A 6 -17.90 -14.40 7.28
N GLY A 7 -17.81 -14.48 8.61
CA GLY A 7 -18.96 -14.69 9.50
C GLY A 7 -19.96 -13.54 9.46
N ALA A 8 -19.49 -12.28 9.45
CA ALA A 8 -20.35 -11.10 9.37
C ALA A 8 -21.09 -11.01 8.03
N ILE A 9 -20.41 -11.32 6.92
CA ILE A 9 -21.01 -11.38 5.57
C ILE A 9 -22.07 -12.49 5.50
N GLY A 10 -21.77 -13.67 6.04
CA GLY A 10 -22.72 -14.80 6.09
C GLY A 10 -23.96 -14.49 6.91
N LEU A 11 -23.82 -13.81 8.05
CA LEU A 11 -24.94 -13.39 8.89
C LEU A 11 -25.81 -12.34 8.19
N ALA A 12 -25.20 -11.34 7.55
CA ALA A 12 -25.92 -10.32 6.79
C ALA A 12 -26.73 -10.93 5.63
N ALA A 13 -26.14 -11.89 4.89
CA ALA A 13 -26.83 -12.62 3.85
C ALA A 13 -28.01 -13.46 4.40
N ALA A 14 -27.82 -14.14 5.53
CA ALA A 14 -28.88 -14.91 6.18
C ALA A 14 -30.06 -14.04 6.66
N VAL A 15 -29.77 -12.85 7.21
CA VAL A 15 -30.80 -11.88 7.64
C VAL A 15 -31.59 -11.33 6.44
N LEU A 16 -30.92 -11.05 5.32
CA LEU A 16 -31.58 -10.60 4.09
C LEU A 16 -32.43 -11.71 3.44
N ALA A 17 -32.07 -12.98 3.61
CA ALA A 17 -32.82 -14.11 3.07
C ALA A 17 -34.14 -14.39 3.84
N LEU A 18 -34.27 -13.95 5.10
CA LEU A 18 -35.45 -14.19 5.95
C LEU A 18 -36.67 -13.33 5.60
N LYS A 19 -36.50 -12.22 4.87
CA LYS A 19 -37.60 -11.40 4.32
C LYS A 19 -37.24 -10.93 2.91
N PRO A 20 -37.57 -11.70 1.86
CA PRO A 20 -37.21 -11.37 0.49
C PRO A 20 -38.17 -10.33 -0.05
N ASP A 21 -37.96 -9.06 0.30
CA ASP A 21 -38.28 -8.01 -0.65
C ASP A 21 -37.22 -8.12 -1.76
N SER A 22 -37.60 -8.78 -2.86
CA SER A 22 -36.68 -9.27 -3.89
C SER A 22 -35.71 -8.22 -4.42
N ILE A 23 -36.13 -6.95 -4.43
CA ILE A 23 -35.33 -5.81 -4.87
C ILE A 23 -34.21 -5.50 -3.87
N LEU A 24 -34.53 -5.47 -2.56
CA LEU A 24 -33.55 -5.12 -1.52
C LEU A 24 -32.45 -6.18 -1.42
N SER A 25 -32.83 -7.47 -1.53
CA SER A 25 -31.85 -8.56 -1.56
C SER A 25 -30.94 -8.47 -2.80
N TRP A 26 -31.49 -8.15 -3.98
CA TRP A 26 -30.69 -8.00 -5.20
C TRP A 26 -29.68 -6.86 -5.10
N VAL A 27 -30.11 -5.70 -4.59
CA VAL A 27 -29.22 -4.56 -4.36
C VAL A 27 -28.16 -4.91 -3.33
N GLY A 28 -28.52 -5.57 -2.22
CA GLY A 28 -27.59 -6.00 -1.18
C GLY A 28 -26.51 -6.95 -1.72
N TYR A 29 -26.90 -7.99 -2.46
CA TYR A 29 -25.94 -8.92 -3.08
C TYR A 29 -25.07 -8.23 -4.14
N GLY A 30 -25.63 -7.31 -4.93
CA GLY A 30 -24.87 -6.53 -5.90
C GLY A 30 -23.79 -5.68 -5.26
N VAL A 31 -24.12 -4.95 -4.19
CA VAL A 31 -23.15 -4.14 -3.45
C VAL A 31 -22.09 -5.01 -2.77
N ALA A 32 -22.50 -6.10 -2.11
CA ALA A 32 -21.57 -7.03 -1.49
C ALA A 32 -20.62 -7.67 -2.50
N GLY A 33 -21.14 -8.10 -3.65
CA GLY A 33 -20.34 -8.65 -4.75
C GLY A 33 -19.34 -7.63 -5.31
N LEU A 34 -19.76 -6.38 -5.51
CA LEU A 34 -18.88 -5.31 -5.99
C LEU A 34 -17.75 -5.02 -4.98
N LEU A 35 -18.06 -4.97 -3.69
CA LEU A 35 -17.06 -4.79 -2.63
C LEU A 35 -16.07 -5.95 -2.58
N LEU A 36 -16.55 -7.19 -2.70
CA LEU A 36 -15.69 -8.37 -2.74
C LEU A 36 -14.78 -8.37 -3.98
N LEU A 37 -15.31 -7.95 -5.13
CA LEU A 37 -14.53 -7.87 -6.37
C LEU A 37 -13.49 -6.75 -6.31
N TRP A 38 -13.82 -5.61 -5.69
CA TRP A 38 -12.87 -4.53 -5.39
C TRP A 38 -11.75 -5.00 -4.45
N LEU A 39 -12.11 -5.68 -3.36
CA LEU A 39 -11.16 -6.26 -2.40
C LEU A 39 -10.24 -7.27 -3.09
N ALA A 40 -10.80 -8.17 -3.90
CA ALA A 40 -10.00 -9.11 -4.67
C ALA A 40 -9.03 -8.38 -5.61
N GLY A 41 -9.51 -7.37 -6.35
CA GLY A 41 -8.68 -6.56 -7.24
C GLY A 41 -7.49 -5.91 -6.53
N THR A 42 -7.75 -5.22 -5.41
CA THR A 42 -6.70 -4.56 -4.60
C THR A 42 -5.75 -5.53 -3.91
N THR A 43 -6.19 -6.76 -3.60
CA THR A 43 -5.36 -7.79 -2.98
C THR A 43 -4.43 -8.45 -3.99
N PHE A 44 -4.92 -8.73 -5.21
CA PHE A 44 -4.12 -9.37 -6.26
C PHE A 44 -3.25 -8.38 -7.04
N TRP A 45 -3.64 -7.11 -7.07
CA TRP A 45 -2.84 -6.00 -7.59
C TRP A 45 -2.54 -5.00 -6.48
N PRO A 46 -1.61 -5.31 -5.56
CA PRO A 46 -1.13 -4.32 -4.61
C PRO A 46 -0.51 -3.14 -5.37
N ALA A 47 -0.70 -1.94 -4.85
CA ALA A 47 -0.04 -0.75 -5.39
C ALA A 47 1.47 -0.96 -5.34
N ARG A 48 2.14 -0.86 -6.49
CA ARG A 48 3.60 -0.88 -6.58
C ARG A 48 4.15 0.53 -6.38
N ALA A 49 5.37 0.63 -5.88
CA ALA A 49 6.06 1.91 -5.83
C ALA A 49 6.15 2.50 -7.23
N ASP A 50 5.71 3.75 -7.42
CA ASP A 50 5.91 4.46 -8.67
C ASP A 50 7.40 4.78 -8.82
N ARG A 51 8.03 4.21 -9.86
CA ARG A 51 9.45 4.41 -10.17
C ARG A 51 9.68 5.41 -11.29
N ALA A 52 8.62 6.07 -11.75
CA ALA A 52 8.73 7.06 -12.82
C ALA A 52 9.45 8.31 -12.33
N CYS A 53 10.50 8.71 -13.04
CA CYS A 53 11.19 9.96 -12.80
C CYS A 53 10.31 11.15 -13.20
N PRO A 54 10.13 12.17 -12.32
CA PRO A 54 9.29 13.33 -12.64
C PRO A 54 9.88 14.22 -13.75
N GLU A 55 11.19 14.14 -14.02
CA GLU A 55 11.83 14.92 -15.08
C GLU A 55 11.80 14.20 -16.44
N CYS A 56 12.27 12.95 -16.50
CA CYS A 56 12.44 12.23 -17.77
C CYS A 56 11.35 11.20 -18.06
N GLY A 57 10.47 10.91 -17.09
CA GLY A 57 9.37 9.94 -17.22
C GLY A 57 9.80 8.46 -17.26
N GLN A 58 11.09 8.17 -17.13
CA GLN A 58 11.60 6.80 -17.16
C GLN A 58 11.43 6.10 -15.81
N GLU A 59 11.15 4.80 -15.82
CA GLU A 59 11.09 3.94 -14.63
C GLU A 59 12.49 3.61 -14.12
N ALA A 60 13.18 4.61 -13.59
CA ALA A 60 14.60 4.51 -13.19
C ALA A 60 14.91 5.24 -11.88
N LEU A 61 13.89 5.50 -11.06
CA LEU A 61 14.08 6.07 -9.73
C LEU A 61 14.63 5.00 -8.77
N GLU A 62 15.71 5.34 -8.09
CA GLU A 62 16.37 4.52 -7.07
C GLU A 62 16.64 5.35 -5.81
N ARG A 63 16.88 4.68 -4.69
CA ARG A 63 17.27 5.35 -3.44
C ARG A 63 18.72 5.81 -3.50
N MET A 64 18.96 7.03 -3.03
CA MET A 64 20.32 7.59 -2.97
C MET A 64 21.20 6.89 -1.94
N ASP A 65 20.64 6.55 -0.77
CA ASP A 65 21.34 5.86 0.31
C ASP A 65 20.50 4.67 0.82
N PRO A 66 21.00 3.42 0.69
CA PRO A 66 20.29 2.23 1.17
C PRO A 66 20.12 2.21 2.70
N ALA A 67 20.85 3.03 3.47
CA ALA A 67 20.69 3.15 4.92
C ALA A 67 19.56 4.10 5.35
N THR A 68 18.97 4.88 4.44
CA THR A 68 17.94 5.88 4.80
C THR A 68 16.71 5.82 3.91
N THR A 69 15.52 6.03 4.47
CA THR A 69 14.27 6.08 3.66
C THR A 69 14.10 7.41 2.92
N MET A 70 15.15 8.23 2.81
CA MET A 70 15.11 9.55 2.20
C MET A 70 16.12 9.62 1.06
N GLY A 71 15.84 10.48 0.10
CA GLY A 71 16.72 10.68 -1.04
C GLY A 71 16.41 9.75 -2.19
N LEU A 72 16.04 10.33 -3.32
CA LEU A 72 15.78 9.62 -4.57
C LEU A 72 16.67 10.19 -5.68
N CYS A 73 17.21 9.32 -6.51
CA CYS A 73 17.92 9.71 -7.72
C CYS A 73 17.39 8.92 -8.92
N CYS A 74 17.52 9.49 -10.11
CA CYS A 74 17.24 8.78 -11.34
C CYS A 74 18.56 8.27 -11.94
N THR A 75 18.61 6.99 -12.33
CA THR A 75 19.82 6.42 -12.98
C THR A 75 19.93 6.77 -14.48
N GLN A 76 18.87 7.35 -15.07
CA GLN A 76 18.80 7.69 -16.50
C GLN A 76 18.92 9.21 -16.78
N CYS A 77 18.77 10.07 -15.77
CA CYS A 77 18.93 11.52 -15.92
C CYS A 77 19.67 12.12 -14.70
N THR A 78 19.72 13.44 -14.60
CA THR A 78 20.40 14.15 -13.51
C THR A 78 19.51 14.44 -12.29
N TYR A 79 18.25 13.99 -12.30
CA TYR A 79 17.31 14.24 -11.22
C TYR A 79 17.79 13.60 -9.92
N GLN A 80 17.87 14.43 -8.87
CA GLN A 80 18.18 14.03 -7.50
C GLN A 80 17.34 14.87 -6.55
N ASP A 81 16.65 14.23 -5.62
CA ASP A 81 15.90 14.89 -4.57
C ASP A 81 16.26 14.25 -3.21
N PRO A 82 17.14 14.89 -2.41
CA PRO A 82 17.57 14.36 -1.12
C PRO A 82 16.47 14.38 -0.05
N LEU A 83 15.36 15.10 -0.27
CA LEU A 83 14.26 15.23 0.68
C LEU A 83 13.05 14.36 0.32
N ALA A 84 13.01 13.82 -0.89
CA ALA A 84 11.95 12.90 -1.30
C ALA A 84 11.94 11.64 -0.44
N SER A 85 10.74 11.16 -0.10
CA SER A 85 10.56 9.93 0.66
C SER A 85 10.71 8.72 -0.25
N GLY A 86 11.75 7.92 -0.03
CA GLY A 86 11.97 6.64 -0.68
C GLY A 86 11.35 5.46 0.09
N TRP A 87 10.39 5.71 0.98
CA TRP A 87 9.81 4.70 1.85
C TRP A 87 9.26 3.47 1.10
N PHE A 88 8.45 3.69 0.05
CA PHE A 88 7.86 2.59 -0.71
C PHE A 88 8.90 1.74 -1.44
N LEU A 89 9.98 2.37 -1.94
CA LEU A 89 11.11 1.65 -2.53
C LEU A 89 11.86 0.85 -1.47
N ALA A 90 12.07 1.42 -0.29
CA ALA A 90 12.71 0.74 0.83
C ALA A 90 11.92 -0.49 1.33
N GLU A 91 10.59 -0.40 1.34
CA GLU A 91 9.69 -1.49 1.69
C GLU A 91 9.79 -2.66 0.70
N GLU A 92 9.95 -2.38 -0.59
CA GLU A 92 10.14 -3.41 -1.63
C GLU A 92 11.56 -4.01 -1.63
N GLU A 93 12.58 -3.23 -1.25
CA GLU A 93 14.00 -3.61 -1.34
C GLU A 93 14.53 -4.37 -0.11
N VAL A 94 14.03 -4.07 1.10
CA VAL A 94 14.64 -4.53 2.36
C VAL A 94 13.67 -5.35 3.20
N GLU A 95 14.03 -6.61 3.50
CA GLU A 95 13.38 -7.40 4.55
C GLU A 95 13.76 -6.82 5.93
N GLY A 96 12.95 -5.89 6.44
CA GLY A 96 13.15 -5.29 7.78
C GLY A 96 13.15 -3.76 7.82
N LEU A 97 12.24 -3.12 7.08
CA LEU A 97 12.08 -1.65 7.06
C LEU A 97 12.00 -1.02 8.46
N ASP A 98 11.35 -1.71 9.41
CA ASP A 98 11.24 -1.25 10.79
C ASP A 98 12.60 -1.02 11.47
N ASP A 99 13.60 -1.86 11.18
CA ASP A 99 14.93 -1.73 11.76
C ASP A 99 15.68 -0.54 11.18
N LEU A 100 15.56 -0.33 9.86
CA LEU A 100 16.14 0.81 9.15
C LEU A 100 15.58 2.13 9.71
N VAL A 101 14.27 2.20 9.95
CA VAL A 101 13.60 3.38 10.51
C VAL A 101 13.98 3.61 11.97
N ARG A 102 14.14 2.54 12.76
CA ARG A 102 14.63 2.63 14.14
C ARG A 102 16.05 3.18 14.18
N GLN A 103 16.95 2.67 13.32
CA GLN A 103 18.32 3.17 13.21
C GLN A 103 18.35 4.63 12.80
N GLN A 104 17.56 5.04 11.80
CA GLN A 104 17.47 6.42 11.35
C GLN A 104 16.94 7.37 12.45
N ARG A 105 16.00 6.91 13.29
CA ARG A 105 15.54 7.70 14.45
C ARG A 105 16.60 7.82 15.54
N GLN A 106 17.42 6.80 15.75
CA GLN A 106 18.53 6.84 16.71
C GLN A 106 19.59 7.85 16.27
N THR A 107 20.05 7.78 15.01
CA THR A 107 21.05 8.73 14.49
C THR A 107 20.57 10.19 14.52
N MET A 108 19.30 10.44 14.18
CA MET A 108 18.69 11.78 14.29
C MET A 108 18.62 12.29 15.74
N ARG A 109 18.48 11.39 16.73
CA ARG A 109 18.46 11.76 18.15
C ARG A 109 19.88 12.07 18.64
N ASP A 110 20.87 11.30 18.20
CA ASP A 110 22.26 11.47 18.61
C ASP A 110 22.88 12.75 18.02
N SER A 111 22.53 13.11 16.78
CA SER A 111 22.97 14.36 16.12
C SER A 111 22.49 15.65 16.82
N LYS A 112 21.44 15.57 17.64
CA LYS A 112 20.90 16.72 18.39
C LYS A 112 21.57 16.95 19.75
N ARG A 113 22.43 16.05 20.21
CA ARG A 113 23.19 16.20 21.46
C ARG A 113 24.53 16.84 21.18
#